data_AF-A0A6M3Y417-F1
#
_entry.id   AF-A0A6M3Y417-F1
#
_cell.length_a   1.000
_cell.length_b   1.000
_cell.length_c   1.000
_cell.angle_alpha   90.00
_cell.angle_beta   90.00
_cell.angle_gamma   90.00
#
_symmetry.space_group_name_H-M   'P 1'
#
loop_
_entity.id
_entity.type
_entity.pdbx_description
1 polymer ?
#
loop_
_entity_poly.entity_id
_entity_poly.type
_entity_poly.pdbx_seq_one_letter_code
_entity_poly.pdbx_strand_id
1 'polypeptide(L)'
;MKWYEKLLRWGFCNNTWGFFHCLAGGCLAKVGLLVCTPLRSLLYVALIALIWEVIEFFVECKGCWEDVILIYGSKERWFYDSLGDVLIAIAMAGIVVC
;
A
#
# COMPACT_ATOMS: atom_id res chain seq x y z
N MET A 1 -13.55 15.72 8.65
CA MET A 1 -13.16 14.36 9.09
C MET A 1 -11.83 14.44 9.80
N LYS A 2 -11.67 13.72 10.92
CA LYS A 2 -10.38 13.56 11.61
C LYS A 2 -9.50 12.59 10.84
N TRP A 3 -8.19 12.59 11.11
CA TRP A 3 -7.21 11.79 10.37
C TRP A 3 -7.53 10.29 10.37
N TYR A 4 -7.99 9.73 11.51
CA TYR A 4 -8.32 8.31 11.61
C TYR A 4 -9.59 7.95 10.83
N GLU A 5 -10.54 8.87 10.70
CA GLU A 5 -11.75 8.67 9.88
C GLU A 5 -11.39 8.66 8.40
N LYS A 6 -10.44 9.50 7.99
CA LYS A 6 -9.91 9.53 6.62
C LYS A 6 -9.18 8.24 6.30
N LEU A 7 -8.32 7.77 7.20
CA LEU A 7 -7.60 6.51 7.03
C LEU A 7 -8.57 5.31 6.97
N LEU A 8 -9.53 5.21 7.89
CA LEU A 8 -10.54 4.15 7.86
C LEU A 8 -11.34 4.16 6.56
N ARG A 9 -11.80 5.34 6.13
CA ARG A 9 -12.65 5.46 4.95
C ARG A 9 -11.89 5.25 3.65
N TRP A 10 -10.77 5.95 3.45
CA TRP A 10 -10.05 5.96 2.17
C TRP A 10 -8.95 4.92 2.11
N GLY A 11 -8.21 4.69 3.20
CA GLY A 11 -7.15 3.69 3.22
C GLY A 11 -7.64 2.25 3.34
N PHE A 12 -8.87 2.02 3.83
CA PHE A 12 -9.40 0.66 4.01
C PHE A 12 -10.75 0.45 3.33
N CYS A 13 -11.82 1.15 3.74
CA CYS A 13 -13.18 0.82 3.28
C CYS A 13 -13.45 1.14 1.79
N ASN A 14 -12.83 2.21 1.26
CA ASN A 14 -12.96 2.64 -0.12
C ASN A 14 -11.69 2.41 -0.94
N ASN A 15 -10.70 1.73 -0.37
CA ASN A 15 -9.48 1.41 -1.09
C ASN A 15 -9.77 0.27 -2.07
N THR A 16 -9.68 0.58 -3.37
CA THR A 16 -9.98 -0.39 -4.44
C THR A 16 -8.81 -1.35 -4.67
N TRP A 17 -7.58 -0.90 -4.42
CA TRP A 17 -6.35 -1.67 -4.65
C TRP A 17 -5.89 -2.46 -3.42
N GLY A 18 -6.43 -2.15 -2.24
CA GLY A 18 -6.04 -2.76 -0.97
C GLY A 18 -6.12 -4.28 -0.96
N PHE A 19 -7.06 -4.89 -1.70
CA PHE A 19 -7.10 -6.34 -1.85
C PHE A 19 -5.88 -6.90 -2.61
N PHE A 20 -5.43 -6.23 -3.67
CA PHE A 20 -4.24 -6.63 -4.41
C PHE A 20 -2.98 -6.44 -3.57
N HIS A 21 -2.91 -5.36 -2.78
CA HIS A 21 -1.82 -5.15 -1.82
C HIS A 21 -1.80 -6.21 -0.72
N CYS A 22 -2.97 -6.62 -0.23
CA CYS A 22 -3.10 -7.73 0.72
C CYS A 22 -2.51 -9.02 0.11
N LEU A 23 -2.97 -9.40 -1.09
CA LEU A 23 -2.51 -10.60 -1.78
C LEU A 23 -1.00 -10.53 -2.06
N ALA A 24 -0.52 -9.43 -2.62
CA ALA A 24 0.88 -9.21 -2.94
C ALA A 24 1.75 -9.26 -1.68
N GLY A 25 1.33 -8.62 -0.59
CA GLY A 25 2.05 -8.64 0.69
C GLY A 25 2.24 -10.06 1.23
N GLY A 26 1.18 -10.87 1.22
CA GLY A 26 1.25 -12.27 1.64
C GLY A 26 2.13 -13.13 0.73
N CYS A 27 2.00 -13.00 -0.60
CA CYS A 27 2.81 -13.74 -1.56
C CYS A 27 4.30 -13.38 -1.45
N LEU A 28 4.62 -12.07 -1.44
CA LEU A 28 6.00 -11.59 -1.33
C LEU A 28 6.63 -11.99 0.00
N ALA A 29 5.88 -11.92 1.11
CA ALA A 29 6.35 -12.40 2.40
C ALA A 29 6.71 -13.88 2.37
N LYS A 30 5.86 -14.71 1.75
CA LYS A 30 6.09 -16.16 1.63
C LYS A 30 7.34 -16.47 0.80
N VAL A 31 7.55 -15.73 -0.29
CA VAL A 31 8.77 -15.84 -1.12
C VAL A 31 9.99 -15.36 -0.33
N GLY A 32 9.89 -14.24 0.38
CA GLY A 32 10.98 -13.72 1.21
C GLY A 32 11.46 -14.71 2.26
N LEU A 33 10.55 -15.44 2.90
CA LEU A 33 10.89 -16.49 3.88
C LEU A 33 11.73 -17.64 3.31
N LEU A 34 11.79 -17.82 1.99
CA LEU A 34 12.65 -18.82 1.37
C LEU A 34 14.13 -18.43 1.42
N VAL A 35 14.44 -17.14 1.59
CA VAL A 35 15.80 -16.59 1.46
C VAL A 35 16.23 -15.70 2.62
N CYS A 36 15.31 -15.24 3.47
CA CYS A 36 15.61 -14.32 4.57
C CYS A 36 14.79 -14.60 5.83
N THR A 37 15.17 -13.96 6.93
CA THR A 37 14.48 -14.09 8.23
C THR A 37 13.09 -13.44 8.19
N PRO A 38 12.16 -13.82 9.08
CA PRO A 38 10.81 -13.22 9.15
C PRO A 38 10.82 -11.69 9.18
N LEU A 39 11.68 -11.09 10.01
CA LEU A 39 11.81 -9.63 10.09
C LEU A 39 12.31 -9.01 8.77
N ARG A 40 13.30 -9.62 8.10
CA ARG A 40 13.80 -9.11 6.82
C ARG A 40 12.76 -9.25 5.72
N SER A 41 12.02 -10.35 5.69
CA SER A 41 10.92 -10.57 4.75
C SER A 41 9.86 -9.47 4.89
N LEU A 42 9.44 -9.18 6.12
CA LEU A 42 8.50 -8.09 6.41
C LEU A 42 9.01 -6.71 5.97
N LEU A 43 10.29 -6.40 6.24
CA LEU A 43 10.91 -5.13 5.83
C LEU A 43 10.99 -4.99 4.31
N TYR A 44 11.25 -6.09 3.59
CA TYR A 44 11.24 -6.05 2.12
C TYR A 44 9.84 -5.82 1.56
N VAL A 45 8.80 -6.43 2.14
CA VAL A 45 7.42 -6.14 1.72
C VAL A 45 7.09 -4.66 1.95
N ALA A 46 7.43 -4.11 3.12
CA ALA A 46 7.20 -2.69 3.41
C ALA A 46 7.89 -1.77 2.39
N LEU A 47 9.16 -2.07 2.05
CA LEU A 47 9.92 -1.30 1.07
C LEU A 47 9.32 -1.42 -0.35
N ILE A 48 8.96 -2.64 -0.77
CA ILE A 48 8.37 -2.88 -2.09
C ILE A 48 7.02 -2.17 -2.22
N ALA A 49 6.18 -2.22 -1.18
CA ALA A 49 4.90 -1.53 -1.16
C ALA A 49 5.09 -0.01 -1.32
N LEU A 50 6.02 0.60 -0.56
CA LEU A 50 6.33 2.02 -0.72
C LEU A 50 6.85 2.38 -2.12
N ILE A 51 7.71 1.55 -2.70
CA ILE A 51 8.21 1.74 -4.06
C ILE A 51 7.06 1.65 -5.07
N TRP A 52 6.12 0.72 -4.86
CA TRP A 52 4.96 0.56 -5.73
C TRP A 52 4.09 1.81 -5.76
N GLU A 53 3.79 2.43 -4.62
CA GLU A 53 3.03 3.70 -4.56
C GLU A 53 3.71 4.83 -5.36
N VAL A 54 5.04 4.88 -5.32
CA VAL A 54 5.81 5.84 -6.12
C VAL A 54 5.69 5.53 -7.61
N ILE A 55 5.77 4.24 -8.00
CA ILE A 55 5.61 3.81 -9.38
C ILE A 55 4.20 4.14 -9.88
N GLU A 56 3.16 3.87 -9.08
CA GLU A 56 1.76 4.17 -9.40
C GLU A 56 1.59 5.67 -9.69
N PHE A 57 2.16 6.54 -8.84
CA PHE A 57 2.14 7.99 -9.08
C PHE A 57 2.76 8.39 -10.44
N PHE A 58 3.86 7.74 -10.85
CA PHE A 58 4.49 8.04 -12.15
C PHE A 58 3.78 7.41 -13.35
N VAL A 59 3.18 6.23 -13.19
CA VAL A 59 2.56 5.48 -14.28
C VAL A 59 1.10 5.90 -14.49
N GLU A 60 0.31 5.98 -13.42
CA GLU A 60 -1.11 6.32 -13.51
C GLU A 60 -1.33 7.83 -13.52
N CYS A 61 -0.64 8.54 -12.64
CA CYS A 61 -0.78 10.00 -12.51
C CYS A 61 0.26 10.78 -13.32
N LYS A 62 1.08 10.10 -14.16
CA LYS A 62 2.12 10.73 -15.00
C LYS A 62 3.11 11.63 -14.24
N GLY A 63 3.27 11.39 -12.93
CA GLY A 63 4.08 12.24 -12.06
C GLY A 63 3.47 13.62 -11.76
N CYS A 64 2.17 13.80 -12.00
CA CYS A 64 1.47 15.08 -12.03
C CYS A 64 0.37 15.12 -10.96
N TRP A 65 0.36 16.20 -10.16
CA TRP A 65 -0.62 16.34 -9.08
C TRP A 65 -2.02 16.66 -9.58
N GLU A 66 -2.13 17.24 -10.77
CA GLU A 66 -3.38 17.53 -11.45
C GLU A 66 -4.11 16.23 -11.81
N ASP A 67 -3.38 15.22 -12.32
CA ASP A 67 -3.92 13.89 -12.60
C ASP A 67 -4.32 13.15 -11.31
N VAL A 68 -3.56 13.30 -10.22
CA VAL A 68 -3.97 12.79 -8.89
C VAL A 68 -5.31 13.36 -8.46
N ILE A 69 -5.51 14.67 -8.61
CA ILE A 69 -6.78 15.32 -8.25
C ILE A 69 -7.91 14.84 -9.17
N LEU A 70 -7.64 14.62 -10.46
CA LEU A 70 -8.62 14.10 -11.40
C LEU A 70 -9.09 12.68 -11.04
N ILE A 71 -8.15 11.79 -10.67
CA ILE A 71 -8.44 10.37 -10.38
C ILE A 71 -9.00 10.19 -8.96
N TYR A 72 -8.30 10.72 -7.96
CA TYR A 72 -8.63 10.50 -6.54
C TYR A 72 -9.56 11.59 -5.98
N GLY A 73 -9.73 12.71 -6.67
CA GLY A 73 -10.53 13.86 -6.22
C GLY A 73 -9.77 14.82 -5.30
N SER A 74 -8.69 14.38 -4.65
CA SER A 74 -7.80 15.23 -3.87
C SER A 74 -6.46 14.54 -3.57
N LYS A 75 -5.40 15.34 -3.36
CA LYS A 75 -4.09 14.84 -2.91
C LYS A 75 -4.16 14.13 -1.56
N GLU A 76 -5.04 14.61 -0.68
CA GLU A 76 -5.23 14.03 0.64
C GLU A 76 -5.84 12.63 0.54
N ARG A 77 -6.85 12.44 -0.33
CA ARG A 77 -7.41 11.11 -0.56
C ARG A 77 -6.36 10.14 -1.09
N TRP A 78 -5.58 10.54 -2.10
CA TRP A 78 -4.47 9.74 -2.62
C TRP A 78 -3.50 9.31 -1.52
N PHE A 79 -3.07 10.25 -0.66
CA PHE A 79 -2.17 9.92 0.45
C PHE A 79 -2.73 8.86 1.40
N TYR A 80 -4.01 8.95 1.76
CA TYR A 80 -4.63 7.96 2.66
C TYR A 80 -4.89 6.61 1.96
N ASP A 81 -5.18 6.62 0.66
CA ASP A 81 -5.30 5.42 -0.18
C ASP A 81 -3.97 4.65 -0.17
N SER A 82 -2.89 5.30 -0.61
CA SER A 82 -1.54 4.75 -0.65
C SER A 82 -1.01 4.32 0.72
N LEU A 83 -1.30 5.10 1.77
CA LEU A 83 -0.96 4.69 3.13
C LEU A 83 -1.71 3.41 3.53
N GLY A 84 -2.98 3.30 3.14
CA GLY A 84 -3.79 2.09 3.31
C GLY A 84 -3.17 0.88 2.63
N ASP A 85 -2.80 1.03 1.36
CA ASP A 85 -2.18 -0.03 0.56
C ASP A 85 -0.90 -0.58 1.19
N VAL A 86 -0.01 0.31 1.65
CA VAL A 86 1.22 -0.06 2.37
C VAL A 86 0.89 -0.78 3.68
N LEU A 87 -0.04 -0.25 4.48
CA LEU A 87 -0.40 -0.85 5.77
C LEU A 87 -1.05 -2.24 5.60
N ILE A 88 -1.92 -2.41 4.62
CA ILE A 88 -2.58 -3.69 4.32
C ILE A 88 -1.54 -4.73 3.87
N ALA A 89 -0.62 -4.36 2.98
CA ALA A 89 0.45 -5.25 2.53
C ALA A 89 1.34 -5.72 3.69
N ILE A 90 1.75 -4.79 4.56
CA ILE A 90 2.56 -5.10 5.75
C ILE A 90 1.78 -5.96 6.75
N ALA A 91 0.50 -5.67 6.98
CA ALA A 91 -0.33 -6.45 7.90
C ALA A 91 -0.47 -7.91 7.43
N MET A 92 -0.75 -8.12 6.15
CA MET A 92 -0.87 -9.47 5.59
C MET A 92 0.48 -10.20 5.58
N ALA A 93 1.57 -9.51 5.25
CA ALA A 93 2.91 -10.06 5.39
C ALA A 93 3.20 -10.48 6.84
N GLY A 94 2.82 -9.66 7.81
CA GLY A 94 2.94 -9.95 9.24
C GLY A 94 2.21 -11.24 9.63
N ILE A 95 1.00 -11.45 9.12
CA ILE A 95 0.24 -12.69 9.34
C ILE A 95 0.96 -13.89 8.75
N VAL A 96 1.59 -13.75 7.58
CA VAL A 96 2.26 -14.86 6.87
C VAL A 96 3.62 -15.23 7.48
N VAL A 97 4.33 -14.28 8.09
CA VAL A 97 5.66 -14.52 8.70
C VAL A 97 5.63 -14.93 10.16
N CYS A 98 4.49 -14.75 10.83
CA CYS A 98 4.20 -15.29 12.17
C CYS A 98 3.79 -16.76 12.08
#